data_AF-A0A4P5X0U3-F1
#
_entry.id   AF-A0A4P5X0U3-F1
#
_cell.length_a   1.000
_cell.length_b   1.000
_cell.length_c   1.000
_cell.angle_alpha   90.00
_cell.angle_beta   90.00
_cell.angle_gamma   90.00
#
_symmetry.space_group_name_H-M   'P 1'
#
loop_
_entity.id
_entity.type
_entity.pdbx_description
1 polymer ?
#
loop_
_entity_poly.entity_id
_entity_poly.type
_entity_poly.pdbx_seq_one_letter_code
_entity_poly.pdbx_strand_id
1 'polypeptide(L)'
;MAEIYLGYDPGGDGALGVAAINGEQALCATVATAQDAINWLTQQCGQQTPAALGLDTLTLWSTGSAGWRPADRALRQAYPVVSNSIVAPNSLYGAMCINGAAAGLTLRQQFPAMLITETHPKVLYSAFTGDVYDFTGNHDGMTQQLAGWLQLAVPAIPTDHAWDALISAYAARAWHTKEWTTDLHQLPANPHESLVWPMGPAAYAWPTAISPAGDAPMPARGIAPKRPRWQVAVDVLHASGHHEVAQQVQKYRNAKNERAGWDAWLKARFPELWNLVSQHE
;
A
#
# COMPACT_ATOMS: atom_id res chain seq x y z
N MET A 1 -19.78 -4.50 -25.78
CA MET A 1 -18.47 -3.86 -25.57
C MET A 1 -17.81 -4.60 -24.42
N ALA A 2 -16.48 -4.74 -24.43
CA ALA A 2 -15.78 -5.36 -23.31
C ALA A 2 -15.93 -4.47 -22.06
N GLU A 3 -16.06 -5.10 -20.89
CA GLU A 3 -16.13 -4.37 -19.62
C GLU A 3 -14.76 -3.78 -19.27
N ILE A 4 -14.77 -2.64 -18.58
CA ILE A 4 -13.57 -1.94 -18.12
C ILE A 4 -13.49 -2.09 -16.60
N TYR A 5 -12.35 -2.56 -16.11
CA TYR A 5 -12.03 -2.65 -14.69
C TYR A 5 -10.85 -1.76 -14.39
N LEU A 6 -10.98 -0.93 -13.36
CA LEU A 6 -10.00 0.07 -12.98
C LEU A 6 -9.26 -0.36 -11.72
N GLY A 7 -8.02 0.08 -11.57
CA GLY A 7 -7.21 -0.13 -10.38
C GLY A 7 -6.43 1.13 -10.01
N TYR A 8 -6.29 1.39 -8.72
CA TYR A 8 -5.60 2.56 -8.21
C TYR A 8 -4.84 2.26 -6.93
N ASP A 9 -3.56 2.58 -6.94
CA ASP A 9 -2.72 2.67 -5.75
C ASP A 9 -2.46 4.16 -5.43
N PRO A 10 -3.01 4.67 -4.32
CA PRO A 10 -2.89 6.07 -3.93
C PRO A 10 -1.49 6.50 -3.49
N GLY A 11 -0.55 5.56 -3.30
CA GLY A 11 0.87 5.79 -3.07
C GLY A 11 1.23 7.00 -2.18
N GLY A 12 2.35 7.64 -2.51
CA GLY A 12 2.89 8.81 -1.80
C GLY A 12 4.01 9.47 -2.60
N ASP A 13 4.41 10.68 -2.20
CA ASP A 13 5.61 11.37 -2.71
C ASP A 13 5.71 11.49 -4.25
N GLY A 14 4.58 11.67 -4.92
CA GLY A 14 4.52 11.85 -6.38
C GLY A 14 4.54 10.55 -7.20
N ALA A 15 4.31 9.40 -6.56
CA ALA A 15 4.15 8.12 -7.23
C ALA A 15 2.81 7.47 -6.85
N LEU A 16 1.85 7.51 -7.77
CA LEU A 16 0.53 6.89 -7.63
C LEU A 16 0.30 5.94 -8.80
N GLY A 17 -0.03 4.69 -8.50
CA GLY A 17 -0.29 3.68 -9.50
C GLY A 17 -1.69 3.79 -10.08
N VAL A 18 -1.83 3.67 -11.40
CA VAL A 18 -3.12 3.53 -12.07
C VAL A 18 -3.10 2.36 -13.04
N ALA A 19 -4.23 1.68 -13.16
CA ALA A 19 -4.39 0.58 -14.09
C ALA A 19 -5.81 0.47 -14.66
N ALA A 20 -5.91 -0.10 -15.85
CA ALA A 20 -7.16 -0.44 -16.50
C ALA A 20 -7.04 -1.78 -17.21
N ILE A 21 -8.05 -2.63 -17.06
CA ILE A 21 -8.23 -3.87 -17.82
C ILE A 21 -9.44 -3.67 -18.73
N ASN A 22 -9.25 -3.84 -20.02
CA ASN A 22 -10.30 -3.70 -21.03
C ASN A 22 -10.24 -4.91 -21.99
N GLY A 23 -11.16 -5.86 -21.80
CA GLY A 23 -11.15 -7.12 -22.53
C GLY A 23 -9.83 -7.89 -22.30
N GLU A 24 -9.06 -8.08 -23.37
CA GLU A 24 -7.80 -8.83 -23.36
C GLU A 24 -6.55 -7.97 -23.09
N GLN A 25 -6.73 -6.67 -22.84
CA GLN A 25 -5.64 -5.72 -22.66
C GLN A 25 -5.61 -5.17 -21.24
N ALA A 26 -4.41 -5.13 -20.67
CA ALA A 26 -4.11 -4.37 -19.47
C ALA A 26 -3.26 -3.15 -19.81
N LEU A 27 -3.52 -2.03 -19.15
CA LEU A 27 -2.72 -0.82 -19.19
C LEU A 27 -2.43 -0.39 -17.76
N CYS A 28 -1.23 0.11 -17.51
CA CYS A 28 -0.86 0.68 -16.21
C CYS A 28 0.13 1.82 -16.38
N ALA A 29 0.16 2.72 -15.40
CA ALA A 29 1.11 3.82 -15.33
C ALA A 29 1.35 4.24 -13.88
N THR A 30 2.33 5.12 -13.69
CA THR A 30 2.52 5.88 -12.45
C THR A 30 2.35 7.35 -12.76
N VAL A 31 1.56 8.04 -11.93
CA VAL A 31 1.26 9.47 -12.08
C VAL A 31 1.59 10.22 -10.80
N ALA A 32 1.72 11.53 -10.88
CA ALA A 32 2.22 12.35 -9.79
C ALA A 32 1.17 12.76 -8.76
N THR A 33 -0.10 12.84 -9.16
CA THR A 33 -1.17 13.36 -8.28
C THR A 33 -2.45 12.53 -8.38
N ALA A 34 -3.29 12.63 -7.35
CA ALA A 34 -4.63 12.03 -7.37
C ALA A 34 -5.50 12.56 -8.52
N GLN A 35 -5.35 13.85 -8.89
CA GLN A 35 -6.07 14.42 -10.03
C GLN A 35 -5.60 13.82 -11.36
N ASP A 36 -4.29 13.62 -11.53
CA ASP A 36 -3.75 12.94 -12.72
C ASP A 36 -4.25 11.49 -12.79
N ALA A 37 -4.35 10.82 -11.64
CA ALA A 37 -4.89 9.47 -11.56
C ALA A 37 -6.36 9.42 -11.98
N ILE A 38 -7.20 10.30 -11.45
CA ILE A 38 -8.62 10.43 -11.83
C ILE A 38 -8.76 10.71 -13.33
N ASN A 39 -7.95 11.64 -13.86
CA ASN A 39 -7.94 11.98 -15.29
C ASN A 39 -7.56 10.77 -16.15
N TRP A 40 -6.49 10.06 -15.78
CA TRP A 40 -6.02 8.89 -16.50
C TRP A 40 -7.07 7.78 -16.51
N LEU A 41 -7.67 7.47 -15.35
CA LEU A 41 -8.69 6.43 -15.20
C LEU A 41 -9.96 6.78 -15.99
N THR A 42 -10.42 8.03 -15.93
CA THR A 42 -11.54 8.53 -16.74
C THR A 42 -11.23 8.45 -18.23
N GLN A 43 -10.01 8.79 -18.65
CA GLN A 43 -9.60 8.71 -20.04
C GLN A 43 -9.67 7.26 -20.56
N GLN A 44 -9.27 6.26 -19.76
CA GLN A 44 -9.36 4.86 -20.16
C GLN A 44 -10.82 4.39 -20.36
N CYS A 45 -11.77 5.03 -19.68
CA CYS A 45 -13.19 4.72 -19.81
C CYS A 45 -13.81 5.28 -21.11
N GLY A 46 -13.29 6.39 -21.63
CA GLY A 46 -13.86 7.09 -22.78
C GLY A 46 -15.32 7.50 -22.51
N GLN A 47 -16.26 6.92 -23.26
CA GLN A 47 -17.71 7.12 -23.08
C GLN A 47 -18.40 5.97 -22.33
N GLN A 48 -17.65 4.95 -21.91
CA GLN A 48 -18.18 3.78 -21.24
C GLN A 48 -18.15 3.97 -19.72
N THR A 49 -19.12 3.38 -19.03
CA THR A 49 -19.08 3.28 -17.56
C THR A 49 -18.23 2.06 -17.19
N PRO A 50 -17.17 2.22 -16.36
CA PRO A 50 -16.41 1.07 -15.87
C PRO A 50 -17.29 0.20 -14.96
N ALA A 51 -17.06 -1.12 -15.03
CA ALA A 51 -17.82 -2.10 -14.25
C ALA A 51 -17.42 -2.07 -12.76
N ALA A 52 -16.12 -1.98 -12.49
CA ALA A 52 -15.59 -1.93 -11.13
C ALA A 52 -14.25 -1.18 -11.01
N LEU A 53 -13.96 -0.71 -9.80
CA LEU A 53 -12.71 -0.09 -9.38
C LEU A 53 -12.14 -0.80 -8.15
N GLY A 54 -10.90 -1.24 -8.25
CA GLY A 54 -10.10 -1.75 -7.14
C GLY A 54 -9.23 -0.64 -6.57
N LEU A 55 -9.20 -0.54 -5.24
CA LEU A 55 -8.46 0.49 -4.52
C LEU A 55 -7.49 -0.13 -3.52
N ASP A 56 -6.20 0.18 -3.60
CA ASP A 56 -5.23 -0.08 -2.53
C ASP A 56 -5.36 0.97 -1.42
N THR A 57 -6.54 1.04 -0.80
CA THR A 57 -6.84 1.97 0.28
C THR A 57 -7.98 1.49 1.15
N LEU A 58 -8.16 2.14 2.30
CA LEU A 58 -9.22 1.84 3.23
C LEU A 58 -10.58 2.34 2.71
N THR A 59 -11.42 1.41 2.26
CA THR A 59 -12.79 1.70 1.84
C THR A 59 -13.82 1.57 2.96
N LEU A 60 -13.41 0.93 4.06
CA LEU A 60 -14.13 0.82 5.33
C LEU A 60 -13.20 1.26 6.46
N TRP A 61 -13.71 2.03 7.42
CA TRP A 61 -12.99 2.48 8.62
C TRP A 61 -13.63 1.91 9.88
N SER A 62 -12.85 1.76 10.95
CA SER A 62 -13.34 1.34 12.28
C SER A 62 -13.12 2.46 13.30
N THR A 63 -14.09 2.69 14.18
CA THR A 63 -13.93 3.57 15.35
C THR A 63 -13.26 2.88 16.53
N GLY A 64 -12.89 1.60 16.37
CA GLY A 64 -12.22 0.81 17.40
C GLY A 64 -10.77 1.23 17.66
N SER A 65 -10.11 0.51 18.56
CA SER A 65 -8.73 0.78 18.96
C SER A 65 -7.79 0.82 17.76
N ALA A 66 -7.03 1.92 17.63
CA ALA A 66 -6.10 2.20 16.51
C ALA A 66 -6.73 2.14 15.10
N GLY A 67 -8.06 2.11 15.00
CA GLY A 67 -8.79 1.97 13.75
C GLY A 67 -8.73 0.56 13.14
N TRP A 68 -8.24 -0.46 13.86
CA TRP A 68 -8.20 -1.83 13.34
C TRP A 68 -9.58 -2.30 12.91
N ARG A 69 -9.68 -2.90 11.72
CA ARG A 69 -10.92 -3.44 11.17
C ARG A 69 -10.96 -4.96 11.31
N PRO A 70 -12.15 -5.59 11.26
CA PRO A 70 -12.27 -7.04 11.24
C PRO A 70 -11.39 -7.71 10.17
N ALA A 71 -11.39 -7.15 8.95
CA ALA A 71 -10.56 -7.61 7.84
C ALA A 71 -9.05 -7.58 8.16
N ASP A 72 -8.55 -6.48 8.74
CA ASP A 72 -7.13 -6.35 9.07
C ASP A 72 -6.68 -7.39 10.09
N ARG A 73 -7.50 -7.61 11.12
CA ARG A 73 -7.21 -8.60 12.17
C ARG A 73 -7.20 -10.01 11.58
N ALA A 74 -8.20 -10.34 10.77
CA ALA A 74 -8.34 -11.65 10.13
C ALA A 74 -7.18 -11.93 9.16
N LEU A 75 -6.84 -10.98 8.29
CA LEU A 75 -5.70 -11.08 7.39
C LEU A 75 -4.39 -11.25 8.16
N ARG A 76 -4.21 -10.52 9.26
CA ARG A 76 -2.97 -10.57 10.05
C ARG A 76 -2.80 -11.91 10.76
N GLN A 77 -3.89 -12.55 11.18
CA GLN A 77 -3.89 -13.92 11.70
C GLN A 77 -3.65 -14.95 10.60
N ALA A 78 -4.27 -14.78 9.42
CA ALA A 78 -4.17 -15.71 8.30
C ALA A 78 -2.79 -15.70 7.61
N TYR A 79 -2.13 -14.54 7.56
CA TYR A 79 -0.87 -14.33 6.84
C TYR A 79 0.23 -13.79 7.78
N PRO A 80 0.74 -14.60 8.73
CA PRO A 80 1.70 -14.14 9.74
C PRO A 80 3.02 -13.67 9.13
N VAL A 81 3.45 -14.28 8.02
CA VAL A 81 4.71 -13.97 7.31
C VAL A 81 4.73 -12.52 6.81
N VAL A 82 3.59 -12.03 6.31
CA VAL A 82 3.44 -10.65 5.80
C VAL A 82 2.64 -9.76 6.75
N SER A 83 2.48 -10.18 8.01
CA SER A 83 1.72 -9.43 9.01
C SER A 83 2.19 -7.98 9.16
N ASN A 84 3.49 -7.71 8.96
CA ASN A 84 4.05 -6.35 9.02
C ASN A 84 3.56 -5.40 7.93
N SER A 85 3.09 -5.94 6.81
CA SER A 85 2.41 -5.19 5.74
C SER A 85 0.97 -4.84 6.09
N ILE A 86 0.41 -5.44 7.15
CA ILE A 86 -0.93 -5.14 7.67
C ILE A 86 -0.78 -4.26 8.90
N VAL A 87 -1.03 -2.97 8.68
CA VAL A 87 -0.83 -1.92 9.69
C VAL A 87 -2.16 -1.32 10.10
N ALA A 88 -2.23 -0.82 11.33
CA ALA A 88 -3.43 -0.16 11.82
C ALA A 88 -3.72 1.09 10.96
N PRO A 89 -4.98 1.33 10.54
CA PRO A 89 -5.38 2.54 9.82
C PRO A 89 -4.84 3.85 10.40
N ASN A 90 -4.82 4.01 11.73
CA ASN A 90 -4.29 5.22 12.37
C ASN A 90 -2.75 5.39 12.26
N SER A 91 -2.04 4.39 11.73
CA SER A 91 -0.59 4.42 11.49
C SER A 91 -0.23 4.53 10.00
N LEU A 92 -1.21 4.60 9.11
CA LEU A 92 -0.97 4.80 7.69
C LEU A 92 -0.49 6.22 7.40
N TYR A 93 0.27 6.37 6.32
CA TYR A 93 0.59 7.68 5.78
C TYR A 93 -0.67 8.35 5.25
N GLY A 94 -0.81 9.66 5.48
CA GLY A 94 -2.01 10.40 5.11
C GLY A 94 -2.35 10.32 3.62
N ALA A 95 -1.34 10.17 2.75
CA ALA A 95 -1.53 10.02 1.31
C ALA A 95 -2.39 8.80 0.95
N MET A 96 -2.14 7.64 1.55
CA MET A 96 -2.93 6.43 1.30
C MET A 96 -4.41 6.65 1.62
N CYS A 97 -4.72 7.24 2.78
CA CYS A 97 -6.09 7.47 3.22
C CYS A 97 -6.80 8.58 2.42
N ILE A 98 -6.12 9.73 2.21
CA ILE A 98 -6.74 10.91 1.61
C ILE A 98 -6.85 10.77 0.10
N ASN A 99 -5.76 10.40 -0.59
CA ASN A 99 -5.79 10.28 -2.06
C ASN A 99 -6.67 9.11 -2.50
N GLY A 100 -6.65 8.00 -1.76
CA GLY A 100 -7.51 6.84 -1.97
C GLY A 100 -8.99 7.23 -1.87
N ALA A 101 -9.38 7.86 -0.77
CA ALA A 101 -10.76 8.29 -0.54
C ALA A 101 -11.22 9.35 -1.55
N ALA A 102 -10.36 10.34 -1.86
CA ALA A 102 -10.68 11.40 -2.82
C ALA A 102 -10.95 10.82 -4.21
N ALA A 103 -10.05 9.98 -4.74
CA ALA A 103 -10.23 9.37 -6.05
C ALA A 103 -11.47 8.47 -6.10
N GLY A 104 -11.69 7.62 -5.08
CA GLY A 104 -12.85 6.74 -5.01
C GLY A 104 -14.18 7.50 -4.92
N LEU A 105 -14.25 8.60 -4.17
CA LEU A 105 -15.42 9.48 -4.11
C LEU A 105 -15.69 10.17 -5.45
N THR A 106 -14.67 10.77 -6.06
CA THR A 106 -14.80 11.47 -7.35
C THR A 106 -15.23 10.52 -8.47
N LEU A 107 -14.58 9.36 -8.58
CA LEU A 107 -14.93 8.37 -9.61
C LEU A 107 -16.33 7.78 -9.38
N ARG A 108 -16.77 7.59 -8.14
CA ARG A 108 -18.17 7.17 -7.86
C ARG A 108 -19.19 8.23 -8.26
N GLN A 109 -18.90 9.52 -8.03
CA GLN A 109 -19.80 10.60 -8.46
C GLN A 109 -19.94 10.63 -9.99
N GLN A 110 -18.85 10.37 -10.71
CA GLN A 110 -18.84 10.32 -12.15
C GLN A 110 -19.45 9.03 -12.72
N PHE A 111 -19.25 7.90 -12.04
CA PHE A 111 -19.72 6.58 -12.44
C PHE A 111 -20.54 5.92 -11.32
N PRO A 112 -21.81 6.32 -11.09
CA PRO A 112 -22.59 5.86 -9.95
C PRO A 112 -22.89 4.36 -9.92
N ALA A 113 -22.84 3.69 -11.08
CA ALA A 113 -23.07 2.26 -11.21
C ALA A 113 -21.81 1.40 -11.02
N MET A 114 -20.62 2.01 -10.95
CA MET A 114 -19.35 1.32 -10.80
C MET A 114 -19.25 0.69 -9.41
N LEU A 115 -18.95 -0.61 -9.35
CA LEU A 115 -18.64 -1.28 -8.09
C LEU A 115 -17.28 -0.82 -7.56
N ILE A 116 -17.12 -0.74 -6.24
CA ILE A 116 -15.81 -0.49 -5.63
C ILE A 116 -15.43 -1.66 -4.73
N THR A 117 -14.18 -2.11 -4.86
CA THR A 117 -13.56 -3.03 -3.91
C THR A 117 -12.25 -2.47 -3.40
N GLU A 118 -11.98 -2.72 -2.13
CA GLU A 118 -10.65 -2.64 -1.55
C GLU A 118 -9.77 -3.79 -2.04
N THR A 119 -8.46 -3.56 -2.06
CA THR A 119 -7.43 -4.55 -2.32
C THR A 119 -6.25 -4.27 -1.39
N HIS A 120 -5.48 -5.30 -1.04
CA HIS A 120 -4.21 -5.14 -0.32
C HIS A 120 -3.12 -5.91 -1.07
N PRO A 121 -2.51 -5.30 -2.10
CA PRO A 121 -1.65 -5.96 -3.09
C PRO A 121 -0.58 -6.87 -2.50
N LYS A 122 0.11 -6.42 -1.45
CA LYS A 122 1.24 -7.14 -0.84
C LYS A 122 0.79 -8.40 -0.11
N VAL A 123 -0.37 -8.35 0.54
CA VAL A 123 -0.93 -9.52 1.24
C VAL A 123 -1.60 -10.46 0.23
N LEU A 124 -2.25 -9.90 -0.78
CA LEU A 124 -2.86 -10.69 -1.85
C LEU A 124 -1.81 -11.46 -2.66
N TYR A 125 -0.66 -10.83 -2.97
CA TYR A 125 0.50 -11.50 -3.55
C TYR A 125 0.91 -12.70 -2.70
N SER A 126 1.13 -12.48 -1.40
CA SER A 126 1.52 -13.55 -0.47
C SER A 126 0.48 -14.65 -0.37
N ALA A 127 -0.81 -14.32 -0.46
CA ALA A 127 -1.89 -15.31 -0.48
C ALA A 127 -1.86 -16.20 -1.72
N PHE A 128 -1.44 -15.67 -2.89
CA PHE A 128 -1.35 -16.45 -4.12
C PHE A 128 -0.05 -17.25 -4.26
N THR A 129 1.07 -16.72 -3.79
CA THR A 129 2.39 -17.31 -4.02
C THR A 129 2.94 -18.05 -2.81
N GLY A 130 2.52 -17.68 -1.60
CA GLY A 130 3.19 -18.06 -0.35
C GLY A 130 4.46 -17.25 -0.07
N ASP A 131 4.85 -16.34 -0.96
CA ASP A 131 6.09 -15.57 -0.87
C ASP A 131 5.87 -14.17 -0.25
N VAL A 132 6.97 -13.50 0.09
CA VAL A 132 6.96 -12.09 0.50
C VAL A 132 7.05 -11.22 -0.75
N TYR A 133 6.26 -10.14 -0.77
CA TYR A 133 6.30 -9.14 -1.83
C TYR A 133 7.70 -8.49 -1.91
N ASP A 134 8.35 -8.59 -3.07
CA ASP A 134 9.67 -8.00 -3.34
C ASP A 134 9.78 -7.55 -4.80
N PHE A 135 9.03 -6.51 -5.16
CA PHE A 135 9.00 -6.02 -6.54
C PHE A 135 10.38 -5.49 -6.99
N THR A 136 11.16 -4.89 -6.09
CA THR A 136 12.50 -4.39 -6.41
C THR A 136 13.48 -5.52 -6.72
N GLY A 137 13.48 -6.60 -5.94
CA GLY A 137 14.38 -7.74 -6.13
C GLY A 137 13.89 -8.76 -7.17
N ASN A 138 12.58 -8.83 -7.43
CA ASN A 138 11.95 -9.85 -8.28
C ASN A 138 10.94 -9.28 -9.28
N HIS A 139 11.26 -8.13 -9.87
CA HIS A 139 10.41 -7.43 -10.84
C HIS A 139 9.83 -8.34 -11.94
N ASP A 140 10.70 -9.06 -12.65
CA ASP A 140 10.31 -9.85 -13.82
C ASP A 140 9.46 -11.06 -13.41
N GLY A 141 9.83 -11.73 -12.32
CA GLY A 141 9.08 -12.88 -11.80
C GLY A 141 7.67 -12.47 -11.34
N MET A 142 7.55 -11.38 -10.59
CA MET A 142 6.25 -10.86 -10.15
C MET A 142 5.39 -10.38 -11.31
N THR A 143 5.99 -9.75 -12.33
CA THR A 143 5.27 -9.33 -13.55
C THR A 143 4.76 -10.53 -14.34
N GLN A 144 5.58 -11.57 -14.52
CA GLN A 144 5.19 -12.79 -15.21
C GLN A 144 4.07 -13.54 -14.46
N GLN A 145 4.14 -13.61 -13.14
CA GLN A 145 3.09 -14.22 -12.31
C GLN A 145 1.76 -13.47 -12.45
N LEU A 146 1.78 -12.13 -12.35
CA LEU A 146 0.59 -11.30 -12.51
C LEU A 146 -0.02 -11.47 -13.91
N ALA A 147 0.80 -11.56 -14.96
CA ALA A 147 0.33 -11.86 -16.31
C ALA A 147 -0.36 -13.24 -16.39
N GLY A 148 0.20 -14.25 -15.72
CA GLY A 148 -0.42 -15.57 -15.59
C GLY A 148 -1.79 -15.54 -14.89
N TRP A 149 -1.93 -14.76 -13.81
CA TRP A 149 -3.20 -14.60 -13.09
C TRP A 149 -4.24 -13.86 -13.93
N LEU A 150 -3.81 -12.80 -14.62
CA LEU A 150 -4.68 -12.01 -15.48
C LEU A 150 -5.15 -12.81 -16.69
N GLN A 151 -4.34 -13.76 -17.16
CA GLN A 151 -4.46 -14.43 -18.47
C GLN A 151 -4.48 -13.42 -19.62
N LEU A 152 -3.76 -12.31 -19.47
CA LEU A 152 -3.70 -11.22 -20.43
C LEU A 152 -2.26 -10.93 -20.84
N ALA A 153 -2.11 -10.29 -21.99
CA ALA A 153 -0.87 -9.58 -22.29
C ALA A 153 -0.75 -8.39 -21.34
N VAL A 154 0.24 -8.44 -20.46
CA VAL A 154 0.54 -7.36 -19.52
C VAL A 154 1.65 -6.48 -20.13
N PRO A 155 1.48 -5.15 -20.13
CA PRO A 155 2.51 -4.24 -20.63
C PRO A 155 3.75 -4.28 -19.71
N ALA A 156 4.82 -3.59 -20.11
CA ALA A 156 5.90 -3.30 -19.18
C ALA A 156 5.35 -2.55 -17.96
N ILE A 157 5.54 -3.10 -16.76
CA ILE A 157 5.12 -2.50 -15.51
C ILE A 157 6.32 -1.71 -14.96
N PRO A 158 6.31 -0.36 -14.96
CA PRO A 158 7.52 0.40 -14.68
C PRO A 158 7.87 0.49 -13.18
N THR A 159 6.91 0.26 -12.30
CA THR A 159 7.02 0.53 -10.85
C THR A 159 6.17 -0.45 -10.04
N ASP A 160 6.49 -0.57 -8.75
CA ASP A 160 5.70 -1.31 -7.77
C ASP A 160 4.29 -0.72 -7.64
N HIS A 161 4.16 0.61 -7.67
CA HIS A 161 2.87 1.29 -7.69
C HIS A 161 1.98 0.88 -8.86
N ALA A 162 2.53 0.83 -10.09
CA ALA A 162 1.78 0.38 -11.26
C ALA A 162 1.37 -1.11 -11.15
N TRP A 163 2.21 -1.94 -10.52
CA TRP A 163 1.89 -3.34 -10.23
C TRP A 163 0.74 -3.45 -9.22
N ASP A 164 0.81 -2.69 -8.11
CA ASP A 164 -0.18 -2.64 -7.03
C ASP A 164 -1.54 -2.14 -7.55
N ALA A 165 -1.54 -1.17 -8.47
CA ALA A 165 -2.74 -0.74 -9.16
C ALA A 165 -3.29 -1.83 -10.10
N LEU A 166 -2.45 -2.55 -10.83
CA LEU A 166 -2.91 -3.58 -11.77
C LEU A 166 -3.51 -4.79 -11.06
N ILE A 167 -2.93 -5.25 -9.95
CA ILE A 167 -3.56 -6.29 -9.12
C ILE A 167 -4.85 -5.80 -8.47
N SER A 168 -4.98 -4.51 -8.16
CA SER A 168 -6.24 -3.93 -7.71
C SER A 168 -7.32 -3.98 -8.80
N ALA A 169 -6.96 -3.68 -10.06
CA ALA A 169 -7.88 -3.86 -11.20
C ALA A 169 -8.29 -5.35 -11.38
N TYR A 170 -7.37 -6.29 -11.17
CA TYR A 170 -7.67 -7.72 -11.20
C TYR A 170 -8.67 -8.12 -10.10
N ALA A 171 -8.48 -7.66 -8.86
CA ALA A 171 -9.41 -7.90 -7.77
C ALA A 171 -10.80 -7.34 -8.06
N ALA A 172 -10.88 -6.14 -8.66
CA ALA A 172 -12.13 -5.54 -9.09
C ALA A 172 -12.85 -6.38 -10.15
N ARG A 173 -12.11 -6.89 -11.14
CA ARG A 173 -12.63 -7.83 -12.15
C ARG A 173 -13.17 -9.08 -11.48
N ALA A 174 -12.37 -9.75 -10.66
CA ALA A 174 -12.74 -11.00 -10.00
C ALA A 174 -13.98 -10.85 -9.09
N TRP A 175 -14.13 -9.70 -8.43
CA TRP A 175 -15.31 -9.37 -7.63
C TRP A 175 -16.56 -9.14 -8.48
N HIS A 176 -16.41 -8.39 -9.58
CA HIS A 176 -17.52 -8.10 -10.49
C HIS A 176 -18.04 -9.36 -11.17
N THR A 177 -17.13 -10.20 -11.68
CA THR A 177 -17.44 -11.46 -12.38
C THR A 177 -17.82 -12.61 -11.45
N LYS A 178 -17.79 -12.40 -10.12
CA LYS A 178 -18.09 -13.40 -9.09
C LYS A 178 -17.13 -14.59 -9.07
N GLU A 179 -15.94 -14.42 -9.63
CA GLU A 179 -14.83 -15.36 -9.43
C GLU A 179 -14.42 -15.37 -7.96
N TRP A 180 -14.37 -14.19 -7.33
CA TRP A 180 -14.19 -14.07 -5.88
C TRP A 180 -15.52 -13.72 -5.23
N THR A 181 -15.92 -14.53 -4.26
CA THR A 181 -17.21 -14.39 -3.57
C THR A 181 -17.08 -13.97 -2.11
N THR A 182 -15.86 -13.84 -1.60
CA THR A 182 -15.61 -13.45 -0.21
C THR A 182 -15.45 -11.94 -0.11
N ASP A 183 -16.27 -11.31 0.73
CA ASP A 183 -16.14 -9.89 1.08
C ASP A 183 -15.69 -9.77 2.55
N LEU A 184 -14.46 -9.31 2.77
CA LEU A 184 -13.89 -9.18 4.11
C LEU A 184 -14.54 -8.06 4.94
N HIS A 185 -15.32 -7.15 4.32
CA HIS A 185 -16.14 -6.21 5.09
C HIS A 185 -17.30 -6.89 5.82
N GLN A 186 -17.68 -8.12 5.44
CA GLN A 186 -18.74 -8.87 6.11
C GLN A 186 -18.27 -9.59 7.38
N LEU A 187 -16.97 -9.51 7.70
CA LEU A 187 -16.45 -10.05 8.95
C LEU A 187 -17.03 -9.27 10.14
N PRO A 188 -17.37 -9.96 11.25
CA PRO A 188 -18.06 -9.33 12.37
C PRO A 188 -17.19 -8.28 13.06
N ALA A 189 -17.81 -7.14 13.35
CA ALA A 189 -17.22 -6.10 14.19
C ALA A 189 -17.15 -6.54 15.66
N ASN A 190 -16.18 -6.00 16.40
CA ASN A 190 -16.13 -6.19 17.85
C ASN A 190 -17.24 -5.37 18.54
N PRO A 191 -17.69 -5.73 19.77
CA PRO A 191 -18.81 -5.05 20.44
C PRO A 191 -18.64 -3.55 20.73
N HIS A 192 -17.41 -3.01 20.64
CA HIS A 192 -17.06 -1.64 21.00
C HIS A 192 -16.49 -0.83 19.84
N GLU A 193 -16.78 -1.23 18.60
CA GLU A 193 -16.41 -0.48 17.41
C GLU A 193 -17.62 -0.32 16.48
N SER A 194 -17.63 0.79 15.74
CA SER A 194 -18.55 1.03 14.64
C SER A 194 -17.75 1.04 13.35
N LEU A 195 -18.33 0.46 12.29
CA LEU A 195 -17.75 0.49 10.95
C LEU A 195 -18.34 1.66 10.15
N VAL A 196 -17.50 2.35 9.38
CA VAL A 196 -17.85 3.55 8.62
C VAL A 196 -17.41 3.36 7.17
N TRP A 197 -18.29 3.69 6.22
CA TRP A 197 -18.02 3.61 4.78
C TRP A 197 -17.88 5.02 4.21
N PRO A 198 -16.69 5.64 4.28
CA PRO A 198 -16.48 7.02 3.87
C PRO A 198 -16.86 7.29 2.42
N MET A 199 -16.78 6.26 1.56
CA MET A 199 -17.09 6.37 0.15
C MET A 199 -18.47 5.79 -0.21
N GLY A 200 -19.24 5.29 0.76
CA GLY A 200 -20.46 4.52 0.51
C GLY A 200 -20.18 3.03 0.22
N PRO A 201 -21.14 2.29 -0.37
CA PRO A 201 -21.04 0.83 -0.50
C PRO A 201 -19.79 0.40 -1.26
N ALA A 202 -18.97 -0.43 -0.60
CA ALA A 202 -17.77 -1.04 -1.16
C ALA A 202 -17.58 -2.43 -0.55
N ALA A 203 -16.93 -3.32 -1.30
CA ALA A 203 -16.51 -4.64 -0.83
C ALA A 203 -15.01 -4.63 -0.50
N TYR A 204 -14.54 -5.69 0.15
CA TYR A 204 -13.14 -6.06 0.20
C TYR A 204 -13.03 -7.48 -0.31
N ALA A 205 -13.00 -7.60 -1.63
CA ALA A 205 -12.97 -8.86 -2.34
C ALA A 205 -11.71 -9.67 -2.03
N TRP A 206 -11.89 -10.95 -1.74
CA TRP A 206 -10.80 -11.88 -1.45
C TRP A 206 -11.02 -13.24 -2.12
N PRO A 207 -9.96 -13.91 -2.62
CA PRO A 207 -10.08 -15.17 -3.37
C PRO A 207 -10.62 -16.35 -2.55
N THR A 208 -10.42 -16.35 -1.23
CA THR A 208 -10.81 -17.45 -0.35
C THR A 208 -11.50 -16.95 0.92
N ALA A 209 -12.27 -17.81 1.57
CA ALA A 209 -12.80 -17.50 2.89
C ALA A 209 -11.67 -17.32 3.90
N ILE A 210 -11.79 -16.33 4.79
CA ILE A 210 -10.89 -16.12 5.93
C ILE A 210 -11.71 -16.17 7.21
N SER A 211 -11.23 -16.90 8.22
CA SER A 211 -11.87 -16.92 9.52
C SER A 211 -11.75 -15.57 10.23
N PRO A 212 -12.80 -15.11 10.93
CA PRO A 212 -12.69 -13.94 11.79
C PRO A 212 -11.55 -14.13 12.79
N ALA A 213 -10.81 -13.04 13.07
CA ALA A 213 -9.87 -13.07 14.17
C ALA A 213 -10.63 -13.21 15.50
N GLY A 214 -10.06 -13.95 16.44
CA GLY A 214 -10.60 -13.99 17.80
C GLY A 214 -10.47 -12.63 18.50
N ASP A 215 -11.13 -12.47 19.64
CA ASP A 215 -11.11 -11.23 20.46
C ASP A 215 -9.75 -10.91 21.11
N ALA A 216 -8.69 -11.63 20.74
CA ALA A 216 -7.37 -11.39 21.27
C ALA A 216 -6.96 -9.94 20.97
N PRO A 217 -6.53 -9.16 21.98
CA PRO A 217 -6.07 -7.81 21.74
C PRO A 217 -4.92 -7.87 20.75
N MET A 218 -5.09 -7.19 19.61
CA MET A 218 -4.02 -7.04 18.65
C MET A 218 -2.84 -6.42 19.38
N PRO A 219 -1.63 -6.98 19.28
CA PRO A 219 -0.48 -6.37 19.93
C PRO A 219 -0.42 -4.93 19.44
N ALA A 220 -0.59 -3.98 20.36
CA ALA A 220 -0.09 -2.63 20.14
C ALA A 220 1.31 -2.85 19.60
N ARG A 221 1.67 -2.24 18.47
CA ARG A 221 3.05 -2.32 17.97
C ARG A 221 3.92 -2.13 19.21
N GLY A 222 4.59 -3.21 19.64
CA GLY A 222 5.90 -3.05 20.19
C GLY A 222 6.60 -2.40 19.02
N ILE A 223 6.59 -1.06 19.00
CA ILE A 223 7.55 -0.31 18.24
C ILE A 223 8.81 -0.77 18.94
N ALA A 224 9.40 -1.88 18.49
CA ALA A 224 10.81 -2.12 18.70
C ALA A 224 11.41 -0.80 18.28
N PRO A 225 11.95 -0.01 19.23
CA PRO A 225 12.19 1.40 19.01
C PRO A 225 12.97 1.49 17.71
N LYS A 226 12.35 2.08 16.67
CA LYS A 226 13.03 2.25 15.37
C LYS A 226 14.38 2.85 15.75
N ARG A 227 15.46 2.11 15.51
CA ARG A 227 16.81 2.59 15.85
C ARG A 227 16.89 4.00 15.28
N PRO A 228 17.03 5.03 16.11
CA PRO A 228 17.09 6.40 15.63
C PRO A 228 18.13 6.49 14.51
N ARG A 229 17.85 7.22 13.43
CA ARG A 229 18.76 7.32 12.26
C ARG A 229 20.22 7.62 12.63
N TRP A 230 20.43 8.43 13.67
CA TRP A 230 21.77 8.73 14.19
C TRP A 230 22.50 7.47 14.72
N GLN A 231 21.80 6.49 15.28
CA GLN A 231 22.40 5.21 15.71
C GLN A 231 22.84 4.39 14.50
N VAL A 232 22.03 4.36 13.44
CA VAL A 232 22.41 3.70 12.18
C VAL A 232 23.66 4.36 11.60
N ALA A 233 23.70 5.69 11.56
CA ALA A 233 24.87 6.45 11.12
C ALA A 233 26.12 6.15 11.97
N VAL A 234 25.99 6.10 13.30
CA VAL A 234 27.09 5.75 14.21
C VAL A 234 27.61 4.34 13.95
N ASP A 235 26.72 3.36 13.77
CA ASP A 235 27.09 1.97 13.50
C ASP A 235 27.82 1.84 12.15
N VAL A 236 27.33 2.50 11.09
CA VAL A 236 27.96 2.52 9.75
C VAL A 236 29.35 3.15 9.82
N LEU A 237 29.48 4.29 10.51
CA LEU A 237 30.77 4.96 10.70
C LEU A 237 31.74 4.10 11.50
N HIS A 238 31.28 3.38 12.53
CA HIS A 238 32.10 2.42 13.27
C HIS A 238 32.55 1.24 12.42
N ALA A 239 31.63 0.63 11.67
CA ALA A 239 31.93 -0.50 10.78
C ALA A 239 32.94 -0.13 9.69
N SER A 240 32.96 1.14 9.28
CA SER A 240 33.85 1.67 8.24
C SER A 240 35.15 2.27 8.80
N GLY A 241 35.44 2.11 10.10
CA GLY A 241 36.68 2.58 10.73
C GLY A 241 36.70 4.07 11.09
N HIS A 242 35.60 4.80 10.94
CA HIS A 242 35.47 6.23 11.27
C HIS A 242 35.04 6.46 12.73
N HIS A 243 35.73 5.83 13.68
CA HIS A 243 35.35 5.84 15.10
C HIS A 243 35.27 7.24 15.71
N GLU A 244 36.17 8.15 15.34
CA GLU A 244 36.16 9.52 15.87
C GLU A 244 34.94 10.32 15.38
N VAL A 245 34.56 10.15 14.11
CA VAL A 245 33.38 10.81 13.54
C VAL A 245 32.10 10.24 14.15
N ALA A 246 32.03 8.92 14.35
CA ALA A 246 30.92 8.28 15.05
C ALA A 246 30.73 8.84 16.47
N GLN A 247 31.82 8.99 17.24
CA GLN A 247 31.77 9.62 18.56
C GLN A 247 31.33 11.09 18.50
N GLN A 248 31.74 11.84 17.47
CA GLN A 248 31.31 13.23 17.29
C GLN A 248 29.82 13.32 16.97
N VAL A 249 29.28 12.46 16.10
CA VAL A 249 27.82 12.38 15.82
C VAL A 249 27.05 12.06 17.10
N GLN A 250 27.52 11.08 17.88
CA GLN A 250 26.89 10.70 19.15
C GLN A 250 26.91 11.85 20.18
N LYS A 251 28.06 12.53 20.34
CA LYS A 251 28.19 13.71 21.21
C LYS A 251 27.28 14.85 20.74
N TYR A 252 27.24 15.12 19.43
CA TYR A 252 26.41 16.17 18.84
C TYR A 252 24.93 15.92 19.08
N ARG A 253 24.47 14.66 18.92
CA ARG A 253 23.09 14.26 19.24
C ARG A 253 22.76 14.45 20.72
N ASN A 254 23.68 14.08 21.61
CA ASN A 254 23.48 14.15 23.06
C ASN A 254 23.49 15.60 23.59
N ALA A 255 24.10 16.54 22.87
CA ALA A 255 24.20 17.94 23.26
C ALA A 255 22.88 18.76 23.11
N LYS A 256 21.74 18.13 22.79
CA LYS A 256 20.39 18.76 22.66
C LYS A 256 20.32 19.99 21.74
N ASN A 257 21.22 20.14 20.76
CA ASN A 257 21.08 21.18 19.74
C ASN A 257 20.09 20.74 18.65
N GLU A 258 18.79 20.87 18.92
CA GLU A 258 17.70 20.43 18.04
C GLU A 258 17.54 21.26 16.75
N ARG A 259 18.27 22.38 16.58
CA ARG A 259 18.06 23.31 15.45
C ARG A 259 18.90 23.04 14.21
N ALA A 260 20.01 22.33 14.32
CA ALA A 260 20.76 21.84 13.17
C ALA A 260 20.91 20.34 13.41
N GLY A 261 20.14 19.50 12.71
CA GLY A 261 20.20 18.06 12.91
C GLY A 261 21.63 17.53 12.74
N TRP A 262 21.95 16.43 13.44
CA TRP A 262 23.25 15.76 13.31
C TRP A 262 23.61 15.43 11.86
N ASP A 263 22.59 15.26 11.00
CA ASP A 263 22.68 15.06 9.56
C ASP A 263 23.21 16.30 8.84
N ALA A 264 22.69 17.49 9.16
CA ALA A 264 23.18 18.76 8.62
C ALA A 264 24.64 19.01 9.05
N TRP A 265 24.97 18.69 10.30
CA TRP A 265 26.36 18.77 10.79
C TRP A 265 27.28 17.79 10.04
N LEU A 266 26.84 16.53 9.87
CA LEU A 266 27.64 15.50 9.19
C LEU A 266 27.84 15.86 7.71
N LYS A 267 26.78 16.30 7.01
CA LYS A 267 26.85 16.81 5.63
C LYS A 267 27.83 17.97 5.47
N ALA A 268 27.79 18.93 6.39
CA ALA A 268 28.61 20.13 6.31
C ALA A 268 30.09 19.87 6.60
N ARG A 269 30.41 18.95 7.51
CA ARG A 269 31.80 18.70 7.95
C ARG A 269 32.45 17.50 7.30
N PHE A 270 31.66 16.52 6.87
CA PHE A 270 32.13 15.25 6.32
C PHE A 270 31.24 14.79 5.15
N PRO A 271 31.19 15.56 4.04
CA PRO A 271 30.31 15.26 2.91
C PRO A 271 30.53 13.87 2.32
N GLU A 272 31.78 13.38 2.28
CA GLU A 272 32.10 12.03 1.80
C GLU A 272 31.51 10.92 2.69
N LEU A 273 31.47 11.15 4.01
CA LEU A 273 30.92 10.19 4.96
C LEU A 273 29.39 10.27 5.02
N TRP A 274 28.80 11.39 4.65
CA TRP A 274 27.36 11.49 4.49
C TRP A 274 26.86 10.54 3.40
N ASN A 275 27.57 10.45 2.26
CA ASN A 275 27.20 9.54 1.17
C ASN A 275 27.16 8.09 1.67
N LEU A 276 28.19 7.67 2.41
CA LEU A 276 28.26 6.37 3.04
C LEU A 276 27.07 6.10 3.98
N VAL A 277 26.73 7.06 4.86
CA VAL A 277 25.61 6.91 5.80
C VAL A 277 24.26 6.88 5.07
N SER A 278 24.06 7.74 4.07
CA SER A 278 22.78 7.89 3.36
C SER A 278 22.38 6.66 2.53
N GLN A 279 23.33 5.76 2.24
CA GLN A 279 23.06 4.48 1.57
C GLN A 279 22.44 3.42 2.51
N HIS A 280 22.44 3.68 3.83
CA HIS A 280 21.94 2.77 4.86
C HIS A 280 20.74 3.34 5.65
N GLU A 281 20.23 4.51 5.24
CA GLU A 281 19.03 5.14 5.80
C GLU A 281 17.77 4.81 4.98
#